data_AF-A0A0F9C8E0-F1
#
_entry.id   AF-A0A0F9C8E0-F1
#
_cell.length_a   1.000
_cell.length_b   1.000
_cell.length_c   1.000
_cell.angle_alpha   90.00
_cell.angle_beta   90.00
_cell.angle_gamma   90.00
#
_symmetry.space_group_name_H-M   'P 1'
#
loop_
_entity.id
_entity.type
_entity.pdbx_description
1 polymer ?
#
loop_
_entity_poly.entity_id
_entity_poly.type
_entity_poly.pdbx_seq_one_letter_code
_entity_poly.pdbx_strand_id
1 'polypeptide(L)'
;MVLLVLIIGGISIFCFVKGYPIIGVICLFGFSKKFGFIALLVTSIFLFIEGHWVVGLLPTLLIGWNLIGLRLFYKDRLKEITGEHDTMDVQSNFLYYCKDYLSERCKLSKEQAQILVLDPELGTDIDNAKRKWAFEDLGAEEDPDSFLVPKLFDAPQMERINILLDKYASEYSE
;
A
#
# COMPACT_ATOMS: atom_id res chain seq x y z
N MET A 1 7.68 12.50 19.21
CA MET A 1 9.11 12.25 19.50
C MET A 1 9.37 12.12 21.00
N VAL A 2 9.14 13.16 21.81
CA VAL A 2 9.37 13.12 23.28
C VAL A 2 8.66 11.96 23.98
N LEU A 3 7.38 11.72 23.70
CA LEU A 3 6.62 10.61 24.30
C LEU A 3 7.23 9.23 24.00
N LEU A 4 7.68 9.01 22.76
CA LEU A 4 8.28 7.75 22.33
C LEU A 4 9.65 7.55 23.00
N VAL A 5 10.40 8.63 23.21
CA VAL A 5 11.65 8.61 23.99
C VAL A 5 11.39 8.24 25.45
N LEU A 6 10.35 8.81 26.07
CA LEU A 6 9.99 8.49 27.45
C LEU A 6 9.54 7.03 27.60
N ILE A 7 8.79 6.48 26.65
CA ILE A 7 8.31 5.11 26.71
C ILE A 7 9.47 4.12 26.48
N ILE A 8 10.25 4.28 25.40
CA ILE A 8 11.37 3.38 25.11
C ILE A 8 12.47 3.49 26.18
N GLY A 9 12.79 4.71 26.62
CA GLY A 9 13.73 4.95 27.71
C GLY A 9 13.24 4.35 29.03
N GLY A 10 11.97 4.53 29.37
CA GLY A 10 11.36 3.97 30.58
C GLY A 10 11.37 2.44 30.58
N ILE A 11 11.04 1.81 29.46
CA ILE A 11 11.08 0.34 29.31
C ILE A 11 12.52 -0.17 29.38
N SER A 12 13.47 0.52 28.75
CA SER A 12 14.88 0.17 28.80
C SER A 12 15.41 0.22 30.24
N ILE A 13 15.16 1.31 30.96
CA ILE A 13 15.53 1.46 32.39
C ILE A 13 14.88 0.35 33.23
N PHE A 14 13.60 0.05 33.01
CA PHE A 14 12.91 -1.02 33.70
C PHE A 14 13.58 -2.38 33.46
N CYS A 15 13.95 -2.71 32.22
CA CYS A 15 14.69 -3.93 31.89
C CYS A 15 16.06 -3.98 32.59
N PHE A 16 16.78 -2.86 32.66
CA PHE A 16 18.05 -2.80 33.41
C PHE A 16 17.86 -3.05 34.91
N VAL A 17 16.85 -2.43 35.53
CA VAL A 17 16.54 -2.60 36.97
C VAL A 17 16.11 -4.04 37.29
N LYS A 18 15.46 -4.72 36.35
CA LYS A 18 15.02 -6.12 36.51
C LYS A 18 16.08 -7.16 36.16
N GLY A 19 17.27 -6.75 35.74
CA GLY A 19 18.37 -7.68 35.42
C GLY A 19 18.34 -8.24 34.00
N TYR A 20 17.62 -7.60 33.07
CA TYR A 20 17.54 -7.97 31.65
C TYR A 20 18.24 -6.95 30.74
N PRO A 21 19.56 -6.70 30.89
CA PRO A 21 20.26 -5.64 30.18
C PRO A 21 20.26 -5.84 28.65
N ILE A 22 20.33 -7.09 28.18
CA ILE A 22 20.30 -7.41 26.74
C ILE A 22 18.97 -6.94 26.12
N ILE A 23 17.86 -7.23 26.78
CA ILE A 23 16.52 -6.80 26.33
C ILE A 23 16.38 -5.28 26.42
N GLY A 24 16.93 -4.65 27.46
CA GLY A 24 16.99 -3.20 27.59
C GLY A 24 17.72 -2.52 26.42
N VAL A 25 18.81 -3.11 25.95
CA VAL A 25 19.55 -2.64 24.76
C VAL A 25 18.77 -2.90 23.47
N ILE A 26 18.14 -4.09 23.34
CA ILE A 26 17.27 -4.41 22.20
C ILE A 26 16.13 -3.39 22.08
N CYS A 27 15.51 -3.00 23.19
CA CYS A 27 14.44 -2.00 23.22
C CYS A 27 14.89 -0.65 22.66
N LEU A 28 16.14 -0.23 22.89
CA LEU A 28 16.69 1.03 22.34
C LEU A 28 16.80 1.00 20.81
N PHE A 29 16.94 -0.18 20.18
CA PHE A 29 16.84 -0.28 18.72
C PHE A 29 15.42 -0.01 18.20
N GLY A 30 14.42 0.13 19.08
CA GLY A 30 13.07 0.61 18.79
C GLY A 30 13.02 1.96 18.07
N PHE A 31 14.06 2.81 18.22
CA PHE A 31 14.16 4.08 17.47
C PHE A 31 14.60 3.90 16.00
N SER A 32 15.11 2.72 15.62
CA SER A 32 15.57 2.44 14.27
C SER A 32 14.41 2.25 13.31
N LYS A 33 14.43 2.93 12.15
CA LYS A 33 13.41 2.75 11.09
C LYS A 33 13.40 1.33 10.50
N LYS A 34 14.56 0.66 10.47
CA LYS A 34 14.69 -0.69 9.85
C LYS A 34 14.38 -1.81 10.84
N PHE A 35 14.82 -1.66 12.08
CA PHE A 35 14.77 -2.74 13.07
C PHE A 35 13.83 -2.46 14.25
N GLY A 36 13.26 -1.26 14.34
CA GLY A 36 12.49 -0.83 15.50
C GLY A 36 11.23 -1.67 15.73
N PHE A 37 10.55 -2.09 14.67
CA PHE A 37 9.40 -2.99 14.77
C PHE A 37 9.78 -4.33 15.42
N ILE A 38 10.85 -4.97 14.91
CA ILE A 38 11.32 -6.26 15.41
C ILE A 38 11.80 -6.12 16.86
N ALA A 39 12.56 -5.06 17.16
CA ALA A 39 13.06 -4.76 18.50
C ALA A 39 11.94 -4.59 19.53
N LEU A 40 10.89 -3.82 19.19
CA LEU A 40 9.74 -3.60 20.07
C LEU A 40 8.90 -4.87 20.24
N LEU A 41 8.77 -5.68 19.20
CA LEU A 41 8.03 -6.94 19.22
C LEU A 41 8.73 -7.98 20.11
N VAL A 42 10.05 -8.16 19.93
CA VAL A 42 10.86 -9.06 20.78
C VAL A 42 10.83 -8.61 22.24
N THR A 43 10.97 -7.31 22.50
CA THR A 43 10.91 -6.75 23.85
C THR A 43 9.53 -6.99 24.49
N SER A 44 8.45 -6.81 23.72
CA SER A 44 7.08 -7.05 24.17
C SER A 44 6.86 -8.51 24.58
N ILE A 45 7.20 -9.45 23.67
CA ILE A 45 7.03 -10.89 23.90
C ILE A 45 7.81 -11.32 25.15
N PHE A 46 9.06 -10.86 25.29
CA PHE A 46 9.88 -11.17 26.46
C PHE A 46 9.24 -10.67 27.76
N LEU A 47 8.78 -9.42 27.80
CA LEU A 47 8.13 -8.85 28.98
C LEU A 47 6.82 -9.57 29.34
N PHE A 48 6.09 -10.10 28.36
CA PHE A 48 4.92 -10.93 28.60
C PHE A 48 5.28 -12.28 29.23
N ILE A 49 6.35 -12.93 28.74
CA ILE A 49 6.83 -14.23 29.27
C ILE A 49 7.28 -14.07 30.73
N GLU A 50 7.98 -12.98 31.06
CA GLU A 50 8.43 -12.67 32.43
C GLU A 50 7.29 -12.16 33.35
N GLY A 51 6.05 -12.13 32.88
CA GLY A 51 4.88 -11.74 33.67
C GLY A 51 4.73 -10.23 33.89
N HIS A 52 5.42 -9.41 33.11
CA HIS A 52 5.31 -7.94 33.13
C HIS A 52 4.30 -7.41 32.12
N TRP A 53 3.05 -7.92 32.20
CA TRP A 53 1.96 -7.68 31.25
C TRP A 53 1.71 -6.20 30.93
N VAL A 54 1.67 -5.34 31.95
CA VAL A 54 1.40 -3.90 31.79
C VAL A 54 2.52 -3.19 31.01
N VAL A 55 3.78 -3.53 31.30
CA VAL A 55 4.94 -2.93 30.63
C VAL A 55 5.10 -3.50 29.23
N GLY A 56 4.81 -4.79 29.05
CA GLY A 56 4.84 -5.48 27.75
C GLY A 56 3.78 -4.97 26.75
N LEU A 57 2.67 -4.41 27.24
CA LEU A 57 1.64 -3.77 26.41
C LEU A 57 2.09 -2.45 25.78
N LEU A 58 2.99 -1.70 26.42
CA LEU A 58 3.42 -0.39 25.92
C LEU A 58 4.11 -0.47 24.55
N PRO A 59 5.09 -1.37 24.31
CA PRO A 59 5.62 -1.60 22.97
C PRO A 59 4.55 -2.05 21.96
N THR A 60 3.59 -2.89 22.36
CA THR A 60 2.51 -3.38 21.49
C THR A 60 1.60 -2.25 21.05
N LEU A 61 1.25 -1.35 21.96
CA LEU A 61 0.47 -0.15 21.66
C LEU A 61 1.24 0.80 20.73
N LEU A 62 2.56 0.94 20.92
CA LEU A 62 3.40 1.71 19.99
C LEU A 62 3.43 1.09 18.60
N ILE A 63 3.49 -0.24 18.49
CA ILE A 63 3.41 -0.95 17.21
C ILE A 63 2.04 -0.72 16.55
N GLY A 64 0.95 -0.89 17.30
CA GLY A 64 -0.41 -0.68 16.80
C GLY A 64 -0.65 0.76 16.35
N TRP A 65 -0.16 1.74 17.13
CA TRP A 65 -0.22 3.16 16.76
C TRP A 65 0.61 3.45 15.51
N ASN A 66 1.78 2.81 15.36
CA ASN A 66 2.60 2.98 14.17
C ASN A 66 1.94 2.36 12.92
N LEU A 67 1.26 1.22 13.04
CA LEU A 67 0.50 0.61 11.95
C LEU A 67 -0.72 1.45 11.53
N ILE A 68 -1.47 1.98 12.49
CA ILE A 68 -2.61 2.88 12.22
C ILE A 68 -2.10 4.20 11.64
N GLY A 69 -1.03 4.75 12.21
CA GLY A 69 -0.34 5.92 11.71
C GLY A 69 0.18 5.73 10.29
N LEU A 70 0.77 4.57 9.98
CA LEU A 70 1.15 4.18 8.63
C LEU A 70 -0.07 4.10 7.71
N ARG A 71 -1.19 3.50 8.14
CA ARG A 71 -2.40 3.43 7.31
C ARG A 71 -2.98 4.81 6.99
N LEU A 72 -2.96 5.72 7.96
CA LEU A 72 -3.42 7.10 7.79
C LEU A 72 -2.42 7.92 6.98
N PHE A 73 -1.12 7.84 7.25
CA PHE A 73 -0.08 8.52 6.47
C PHE A 73 0.06 7.98 5.06
N TYR A 74 -0.14 6.68 4.84
CA TYR A 74 -0.16 6.11 3.49
C TYR A 74 -1.38 6.61 2.75
N LYS A 75 -2.55 6.70 3.42
CA LYS A 75 -3.77 7.30 2.86
C LYS A 75 -3.61 8.80 2.58
N ASP A 76 -2.96 9.55 3.45
CA ASP A 76 -2.78 11.00 3.32
C ASP A 76 -1.63 11.35 2.36
N ARG A 77 -0.54 10.59 2.32
CA ARG A 77 0.49 10.72 1.27
C ARG A 77 0.04 10.21 -0.08
N LEU A 78 -0.82 9.18 -0.14
CA LEU A 78 -1.51 8.84 -1.38
C LEU A 78 -2.33 10.02 -1.84
N LYS A 79 -3.15 10.65 -0.97
CA LYS A 79 -3.90 11.88 -1.30
C LYS A 79 -3.02 13.07 -1.70
N GLU A 80 -1.85 13.24 -1.09
CA GLU A 80 -0.93 14.34 -1.39
C GLU A 80 -0.13 14.10 -2.69
N ILE A 81 0.17 12.84 -3.02
CA ILE A 81 0.83 12.43 -4.28
C ILE A 81 -0.17 12.36 -5.44
N THR A 82 -1.44 12.02 -5.18
CA THR A 82 -2.51 11.89 -6.19
C THR A 82 -3.36 13.14 -6.37
N GLY A 83 -3.22 14.16 -5.52
CA GLY A 83 -3.91 15.43 -5.72
C GLY A 83 -5.45 15.39 -5.69
N GLU A 84 -6.09 14.27 -5.33
CA GLU A 84 -7.52 14.09 -5.56
C GLU A 84 -8.30 13.57 -4.35
N HIS A 85 -9.35 14.31 -4.01
CA HIS A 85 -10.57 13.79 -3.42
C HIS A 85 -11.35 13.07 -4.53
N ASP A 86 -11.65 11.77 -4.37
CA ASP A 86 -12.54 10.91 -5.19
C ASP A 86 -11.96 9.93 -6.25
N THR A 87 -10.67 9.94 -6.62
CA THR A 87 -10.15 9.05 -7.69
C THR A 87 -9.60 7.70 -7.27
N MET A 88 -9.41 7.45 -5.98
CA MET A 88 -8.94 6.15 -5.48
C MET A 88 -9.92 5.01 -5.77
N ASP A 89 -11.24 5.28 -5.68
CA ASP A 89 -12.28 4.29 -6.00
C ASP A 89 -12.33 4.05 -7.52
N VAL A 90 -12.05 5.08 -8.31
CA VAL A 90 -12.08 5.07 -9.76
C VAL A 90 -10.90 4.29 -10.36
N GLN A 91 -9.67 4.53 -9.91
CA GLN A 91 -8.49 3.76 -10.32
C GLN A 91 -8.60 2.29 -9.90
N SER A 92 -9.12 2.03 -8.70
CA SER A 92 -9.37 0.66 -8.24
C SER A 92 -10.39 -0.04 -9.14
N ASN A 93 -11.52 0.62 -9.46
CA ASN A 93 -12.54 0.08 -10.36
C ASN A 93 -12.00 -0.21 -11.76
N PHE A 94 -11.11 0.64 -12.27
CA PHE A 94 -10.47 0.45 -13.56
C PHE A 94 -9.50 -0.75 -13.57
N LEU A 95 -8.70 -0.92 -12.51
CA LEU A 95 -7.83 -2.11 -12.38
C LEU A 95 -8.66 -3.39 -12.24
N TYR A 96 -9.80 -3.33 -11.55
CA TYR A 96 -10.76 -4.44 -11.50
C TYR A 96 -11.29 -4.76 -12.91
N TYR A 97 -11.66 -3.75 -13.69
CA TYR A 97 -12.06 -3.94 -15.10
C TYR A 97 -10.96 -4.63 -15.92
N CYS A 98 -9.72 -4.13 -15.88
CA CYS A 98 -8.62 -4.73 -16.65
C CYS A 98 -8.39 -6.19 -16.25
N LYS A 99 -8.41 -6.51 -14.95
CA LYS A 99 -8.24 -7.87 -14.45
C LYS A 99 -9.36 -8.79 -14.90
N ASP A 100 -10.61 -8.33 -14.80
CA ASP A 100 -11.78 -9.12 -15.20
C ASP A 100 -11.80 -9.29 -16.73
N TYR A 101 -11.44 -8.28 -17.52
CA TYR A 101 -11.28 -8.39 -18.97
C TYR A 101 -10.23 -9.45 -19.33
N LEU A 102 -9.03 -9.37 -18.76
CA LEU A 102 -7.95 -10.34 -19.02
C LEU A 102 -8.35 -11.77 -18.62
N SER A 103 -9.07 -11.94 -17.52
CA SER A 103 -9.49 -13.27 -17.06
C SER A 103 -10.66 -13.83 -17.87
N GLU A 104 -11.69 -13.03 -18.15
CA GLU A 104 -12.92 -13.50 -18.80
C GLU A 104 -12.83 -13.51 -20.32
N ARG A 105 -12.22 -12.47 -20.92
CA ARG A 105 -12.12 -12.31 -22.38
C ARG A 105 -10.85 -12.94 -22.93
N CYS A 106 -9.71 -12.67 -22.31
CA CYS A 106 -8.42 -13.20 -22.76
C CYS A 106 -8.10 -14.61 -22.18
N LYS A 107 -8.98 -15.16 -21.34
CA LYS A 107 -8.89 -16.51 -20.74
C LYS A 107 -7.62 -16.76 -19.91
N LEU A 108 -7.02 -15.70 -19.36
CA LEU A 108 -5.91 -15.83 -18.41
C LEU A 108 -6.41 -16.38 -17.05
N SER A 109 -5.55 -17.11 -16.34
CA SER A 109 -5.83 -17.46 -14.95
C SER A 109 -5.96 -16.19 -14.11
N LYS A 110 -6.69 -16.25 -13.00
CA LYS A 110 -6.83 -15.10 -12.08
C LYS A 110 -5.48 -14.61 -11.56
N GLU A 111 -4.54 -15.53 -11.32
CA GLU A 111 -3.19 -15.16 -10.92
C GLU A 111 -2.41 -14.46 -12.05
N GLN A 112 -2.50 -14.98 -13.29
CA GLN A 112 -1.82 -14.38 -14.45
C GLN A 112 -2.37 -12.98 -14.75
N ALA A 113 -3.70 -12.81 -14.74
CA ALA A 113 -4.33 -11.52 -14.91
C ALA A 113 -3.92 -10.53 -13.81
N GLN A 114 -3.80 -10.99 -12.56
CA GLN A 114 -3.36 -10.14 -11.46
C GLN A 114 -1.89 -9.72 -11.57
N ILE A 115 -1.00 -10.63 -12.01
CA ILE A 115 0.41 -10.29 -12.25
C ILE A 115 0.52 -9.26 -13.38
N LEU A 116 -0.20 -9.48 -14.48
CA LEU A 116 -0.14 -8.62 -15.65
C LEU A 116 -0.68 -7.21 -15.34
N VAL A 117 -1.79 -7.09 -14.59
CA VAL A 117 -2.34 -5.78 -14.17
C VAL A 117 -1.41 -5.02 -13.23
N LEU A 118 -0.52 -5.71 -12.53
CA LEU A 118 0.50 -5.11 -11.66
C LEU A 118 1.83 -4.85 -12.38
N ASP A 119 1.91 -5.15 -13.68
CA ASP A 119 3.10 -4.87 -14.50
C ASP A 119 3.27 -3.34 -14.68
N PRO A 120 4.41 -2.76 -14.25
CA PRO A 120 4.69 -1.34 -14.43
C PRO A 120 4.68 -0.87 -15.90
N GLU A 121 5.07 -1.74 -16.83
CA GLU A 121 5.14 -1.41 -18.26
C GLU A 121 3.73 -1.27 -18.85
N LEU A 122 2.88 -2.28 -18.63
CA LEU A 122 1.46 -2.22 -18.99
C LEU A 122 0.75 -1.03 -18.31
N GLY A 123 1.04 -0.78 -17.04
CA GLY A 123 0.48 0.37 -16.31
C GLY A 123 0.83 1.71 -16.97
N THR A 124 2.06 1.86 -17.46
CA THR A 124 2.51 3.08 -18.16
C THR A 124 1.83 3.24 -19.51
N ASP A 125 1.70 2.15 -20.28
CA ASP A 125 1.07 2.16 -21.60
C ASP A 125 -0.43 2.44 -21.51
N ILE A 126 -1.10 1.88 -20.51
CA ILE A 126 -2.48 2.20 -20.18
C ILE A 126 -2.62 3.68 -19.81
N ASP A 127 -1.73 4.23 -18.96
CA ASP A 127 -1.80 5.64 -18.59
C ASP A 127 -1.60 6.58 -19.78
N ASN A 128 -0.67 6.25 -20.66
CA ASN A 128 -0.45 6.97 -21.91
C ASN A 128 -1.67 6.89 -22.83
N ALA A 129 -2.31 5.72 -22.96
CA ALA A 129 -3.52 5.56 -23.75
C ALA A 129 -4.69 6.37 -23.19
N LYS A 130 -4.85 6.40 -21.85
CA LYS A 130 -5.85 7.22 -21.16
C LYS A 130 -5.63 8.71 -21.41
N ARG A 131 -4.40 9.20 -21.21
CA ARG A 131 -4.04 10.61 -21.45
C ARG A 131 -4.29 11.00 -22.89
N LYS A 132 -3.85 10.17 -23.83
CA LYS A 132 -4.05 10.40 -25.25
C LYS A 132 -5.54 10.52 -25.59
N TRP A 133 -6.36 9.63 -25.04
CA TRP A 133 -7.81 9.70 -25.19
C TRP A 133 -8.42 10.98 -24.60
N ALA A 134 -8.09 11.30 -23.35
CA ALA A 134 -8.63 12.48 -22.66
C ALA A 134 -8.29 13.79 -23.37
N PHE A 135 -7.03 13.95 -23.81
CA PHE A 135 -6.57 15.17 -24.43
C PHE A 135 -6.87 15.27 -25.93
N GLU A 136 -6.77 14.18 -26.70
CA GLU A 136 -6.93 14.23 -28.16
C GLU A 136 -8.39 14.03 -28.60
N ASP A 137 -9.14 13.11 -28.00
CA ASP A 137 -10.48 12.75 -28.49
C ASP A 137 -11.60 13.53 -27.77
N LEU A 138 -11.41 13.85 -26.48
CA LEU A 138 -12.39 14.57 -25.67
C LEU A 138 -12.11 16.07 -25.55
N GLY A 139 -10.89 16.51 -25.89
CA GLY A 139 -10.45 17.90 -25.71
C GLY A 139 -10.52 18.35 -24.25
N ALA A 140 -10.32 17.42 -23.31
CA ALA A 140 -10.44 17.69 -21.90
C ALA A 140 -9.30 18.61 -21.42
N GLU A 141 -9.66 19.68 -20.70
CA GLU A 141 -8.71 20.49 -19.93
C GLU A 141 -8.50 19.96 -18.49
N GLU A 142 -9.30 18.95 -18.11
CA GLU A 142 -9.32 18.34 -16.76
C GLU A 142 -8.59 16.99 -16.71
N ASP A 143 -8.34 16.51 -15.49
CA ASP A 143 -7.61 15.27 -15.22
C ASP A 143 -8.25 14.06 -15.94
N PRO A 144 -7.50 13.29 -16.76
CA PRO A 144 -7.96 12.06 -17.41
C PRO A 144 -8.66 11.07 -16.46
N ASP A 145 -8.25 11.03 -15.20
CA ASP A 145 -8.82 10.11 -14.21
C ASP A 145 -10.24 10.51 -13.78
N SER A 146 -10.65 11.77 -14.00
CA SER A 146 -12.04 12.23 -13.78
C SER A 146 -13.04 11.61 -14.77
N PHE A 147 -12.56 11.13 -15.93
CA PHE A 147 -13.37 10.49 -16.97
C PHE A 147 -13.53 8.97 -16.77
N LEU A 148 -12.85 8.37 -15.80
CA LEU A 148 -12.94 6.94 -15.51
C LEU A 148 -14.20 6.58 -14.68
N VAL A 149 -15.35 7.13 -15.04
CA VAL A 149 -16.62 6.82 -14.38
C VAL A 149 -17.15 5.48 -14.93
N PRO A 150 -17.69 4.56 -14.10
CA PRO A 150 -18.13 3.23 -14.54
C PRO A 150 -19.06 3.15 -15.75
N LYS A 151 -19.80 4.23 -16.04
CA LYS A 151 -20.64 4.34 -17.25
C LYS A 151 -19.86 4.41 -18.57
N LEU A 152 -18.56 4.71 -18.53
CA LEU A 152 -17.70 4.80 -19.70
C LEU A 152 -16.96 3.48 -20.01
N PHE A 153 -17.06 2.46 -19.15
CA PHE A 153 -16.40 1.17 -19.40
C PHE A 153 -17.02 0.34 -20.54
N ASP A 154 -18.25 0.66 -20.95
CA ASP A 154 -18.93 0.11 -22.13
C ASP A 154 -18.81 1.01 -23.37
N ALA A 155 -18.08 2.12 -23.26
CA ALA A 155 -17.99 3.09 -24.34
C ALA A 155 -16.98 2.61 -25.41
N PRO A 156 -17.19 2.90 -26.71
CA PRO A 156 -16.23 2.59 -27.80
C PRO A 156 -14.79 3.03 -27.50
N GLN A 157 -14.63 4.01 -26.62
CA GLN A 157 -13.36 4.59 -26.20
C GLN A 157 -12.49 3.61 -25.39
N MET A 158 -13.08 2.61 -24.72
CA MET A 158 -12.35 1.53 -24.05
C MET A 158 -11.71 0.53 -25.01
N GLU A 159 -12.09 0.55 -26.30
CA GLU A 159 -11.53 -0.35 -27.31
C GLU A 159 -10.02 -0.22 -27.45
N ARG A 160 -9.46 0.99 -27.28
CA ARG A 160 -7.99 1.20 -27.30
C ARG A 160 -7.28 0.53 -26.12
N ILE A 161 -7.91 0.57 -24.94
CA ILE A 161 -7.39 -0.09 -23.74
C ILE A 161 -7.53 -1.60 -23.89
N ASN A 162 -8.65 -2.08 -24.43
CA ASN A 162 -8.88 -3.50 -24.69
C ASN A 162 -7.87 -4.07 -25.71
N ILE A 163 -7.55 -3.33 -26.79
CA ILE A 163 -6.51 -3.72 -27.75
C ILE A 163 -5.14 -3.87 -27.07
N LEU A 164 -4.79 -2.96 -26.15
CA LEU A 164 -3.55 -3.07 -25.37
C LEU A 164 -3.58 -4.30 -24.46
N LEU A 165 -4.67 -4.53 -23.74
CA LEU A 165 -4.83 -5.71 -22.90
C LEU A 165 -4.75 -7.01 -23.71
N ASP A 166 -5.36 -7.06 -24.89
CA ASP A 166 -5.29 -8.23 -25.80
C ASP A 166 -3.86 -8.47 -26.30
N LYS A 167 -3.12 -7.41 -26.64
CA LYS A 167 -1.71 -7.52 -27.04
C LYS A 167 -0.86 -8.10 -25.90
N TYR A 168 -0.93 -7.51 -24.71
CA TYR A 168 -0.16 -7.99 -23.56
C TYR A 168 -0.58 -9.39 -23.11
N ALA A 169 -1.87 -9.72 -23.19
CA ALA A 169 -2.34 -11.07 -22.92
C ALA A 169 -1.74 -12.10 -23.89
N SER A 170 -1.63 -11.75 -25.18
CA SER A 170 -1.03 -12.63 -26.19
C SER A 170 0.45 -12.87 -25.92
N GLU A 171 1.21 -11.82 -25.60
CA GLU A 171 2.65 -11.90 -25.26
C GLU A 171 2.90 -12.70 -23.98
N TYR A 172 1.96 -12.68 -23.04
CA TYR A 172 2.06 -13.41 -21.76
C TYR A 172 1.60 -14.87 -21.85
N SER A 173 0.93 -15.25 -22.95
CA SER A 173 0.38 -16.60 -23.16
C SER A 173 1.27 -17.51 -24.03
N GLU A 174 2.32 -16.96 -24.64
CA GLU A 174 3.39 -17.70 -25.33
C GLU A 174 4.47 -18.20 -24.36
#